data_AF-A0A376KL25-F1
#
_entry.id   AF-A0A376KL25-F1
#
_cell.length_a   1.000
_cell.length_b   1.000
_cell.length_c   1.000
_cell.angle_alpha   90.00
_cell.angle_beta   90.00
_cell.angle_gamma   90.00
#
_symmetry.space_group_name_H-M   'P 1'
#
loop_
_entity.id
_entity.type
_entity.pdbx_description
1 polymer ?
#
loop_
_entity_poly.entity_id
_entity_poly.type
_entity_poly.pdbx_seq_one_letter_code
_entity_poly.pdbx_strand_id
1 'polypeptide(L)'
;MVCNRTITTSEYEKRGQTSHWHTYGPAWMVKDKAYSQAHLPLAQQQTAIGHAVRFVYLMTGVAHLARLSHDDSKRQDCLRLWNNMAQRQLYITGGIGSQSSGEAFSSDYDLPNDTVYAESCASIGLMMFARRMLEMEGDSQYADVMERALYNTVLGGMALDGKHFFYVNPLEVHPKSLKFNHIYDHVKPIRQRWFGCACCPPNIARVLTSIGHYLYTPREDALYINIYAGNSMEVPVENGTLRLRVSGNYPWQEQVTIAVESPQPVRHTLALRLPDWCTQPQIILNGEEVEQDIRKGYLHITREWQEGDTLNLTLPMPVRRVYGNPLVRHVAGKVAIQRGPLVYCLEQADNGESTA
;
A
#
# COMPACT_ATOMS: atom_id res chain seq x y z
N MET A 1 -11.19 24.77 7.10
CA MET A 1 -10.35 24.33 8.25
C MET A 1 -9.06 25.15 8.27
N VAL A 2 -9.05 26.27 9.01
CA VAL A 2 -7.84 27.10 9.22
C VAL A 2 -7.24 26.65 10.55
N CYS A 3 -6.54 25.50 10.59
CA CYS A 3 -6.16 24.92 11.89
C CYS A 3 -4.77 24.27 11.99
N ASN A 4 -3.84 24.48 11.04
CA ASN A 4 -2.52 23.81 11.14
C ASN A 4 -1.32 24.73 11.37
N ARG A 5 -1.41 26.05 11.15
CA ARG A 5 -0.22 26.90 11.34
C ARG A 5 0.13 27.14 12.82
N THR A 6 -0.88 27.19 13.69
CA THR A 6 -0.71 27.67 15.07
C THR A 6 -0.64 26.56 16.11
N ILE A 7 -1.28 25.40 15.90
CA ILE A 7 -1.42 24.39 16.97
C ILE A 7 -0.06 23.87 17.42
N THR A 8 0.79 23.39 16.51
CA THR A 8 2.09 22.79 16.86
C THR A 8 3.02 23.80 17.52
N THR A 9 3.00 25.06 17.08
CA THR A 9 3.82 26.13 17.67
C THR A 9 3.29 26.52 19.04
N SER A 10 1.97 26.71 19.18
CA SER A 10 1.34 27.06 20.45
C SER A 10 1.50 25.96 21.51
N GLU A 11 1.45 24.68 21.10
CA GLU A 11 1.65 23.55 22.01
C GLU A 11 3.13 23.44 22.44
N TYR A 12 4.07 23.73 21.52
CA TYR A 12 5.49 23.82 21.84
C TYR A 12 5.77 24.93 22.86
N GLU A 13 5.16 26.11 22.69
CA GLU A 13 5.25 27.22 23.65
C GLU A 13 4.66 26.85 25.02
N LYS A 14 3.45 26.26 25.05
CA LYS A 14 2.79 25.80 26.28
C LYS A 14 3.62 24.79 27.06
N ARG A 15 4.39 23.94 26.37
CA ARG A 15 5.29 22.94 26.97
C ARG A 15 6.67 23.50 27.32
N GLY A 16 6.81 24.82 27.42
CA GLY A 16 8.06 25.47 27.81
C GLY A 16 9.18 25.26 26.79
N GLN A 17 8.85 25.12 25.50
CA GLN A 17 9.82 24.92 24.42
C GLN A 17 10.68 23.64 24.56
N THR A 18 10.18 22.65 25.29
CA THR A 18 10.86 21.38 25.50
C THR A 18 10.94 20.57 24.20
N SER A 19 12.13 20.04 23.90
CA SER A 19 12.37 19.16 22.75
C SER A 19 13.32 18.04 23.18
N HIS A 20 13.03 16.80 22.76
CA HIS A 20 13.80 15.61 23.15
C HIS A 20 14.67 15.04 22.02
N TRP A 21 14.42 15.49 20.77
CA TRP A 21 15.07 14.99 19.57
C TRP A 21 15.72 16.14 18.82
N HIS A 22 17.05 16.20 18.87
CA HIS A 22 17.85 17.33 18.36
C HIS A 22 18.65 16.99 17.11
N THR A 23 18.30 15.91 16.40
CA THR A 23 19.02 15.41 15.21
C THR A 23 19.30 16.51 14.18
N TYR A 24 18.34 17.43 13.97
CA TYR A 24 18.51 18.60 13.08
C TYR A 24 18.40 19.93 13.85
N GLY A 25 18.77 19.94 15.12
CA GLY A 25 18.72 21.09 16.02
C GLY A 25 17.45 21.19 16.88
N PRO A 26 17.36 22.18 17.78
CA PRO A 26 16.24 22.31 18.71
C PRO A 26 14.90 22.56 18.01
N ALA A 27 13.93 21.71 18.33
CA ALA A 27 12.54 21.78 17.83
C ALA A 27 12.42 21.78 16.31
N TRP A 28 13.35 21.13 15.60
CA TRP A 28 13.36 21.06 14.14
C TRP A 28 12.03 20.52 13.57
N MET A 29 11.41 19.51 14.20
CA MET A 29 10.10 18.96 13.79
C MET A 29 8.95 19.97 13.91
N VAL A 30 9.10 20.99 14.77
CA VAL A 30 8.11 22.06 14.96
C VAL A 30 8.36 23.20 13.97
N LYS A 31 9.64 23.48 13.68
CA LYS A 31 10.07 24.56 12.79
C LYS A 31 9.91 24.21 11.32
N ASP A 32 10.29 22.99 10.93
CA ASP A 32 10.03 22.46 9.60
C ASP A 32 8.55 22.04 9.52
N LYS A 33 7.72 22.95 8.99
CA LYS A 33 6.30 22.71 8.81
C LYS A 33 6.01 21.73 7.66
N ALA A 34 6.94 21.52 6.72
CA ALA A 34 6.76 20.56 5.65
C ALA A 34 6.84 19.13 6.20
N TYR A 35 7.78 18.87 7.12
CA TYR A 35 7.95 17.59 7.81
C TYR A 35 6.64 16.99 8.36
N SER A 36 5.75 17.85 8.88
CA SER A 36 4.46 17.48 9.50
C SER A 36 3.23 17.91 8.69
N GLN A 37 3.39 18.18 7.39
CA GLN A 37 2.29 18.54 6.48
C GLN A 37 1.48 19.77 6.97
N ALA A 38 2.13 20.69 7.70
CA ALA A 38 1.54 21.87 8.32
C ALA A 38 1.95 23.19 7.64
N HIS A 39 2.73 23.13 6.56
CA HIS A 39 3.21 24.29 5.82
C HIS A 39 2.09 25.06 5.09
N LEU A 40 1.06 24.34 4.62
CA LEU A 40 -0.13 24.87 3.95
C LEU A 40 -1.39 24.12 4.39
N PRO A 41 -2.59 24.71 4.26
CA PRO A 41 -3.84 23.95 4.29
C PRO A 41 -3.81 22.81 3.26
N LEU A 42 -4.41 21.65 3.60
CA LEU A 42 -4.42 20.47 2.71
C LEU A 42 -4.98 20.77 1.31
N ALA A 43 -6.00 21.63 1.25
CA ALA A 43 -6.60 22.12 -0.01
C ALA A 43 -5.61 22.80 -0.96
N GLN A 44 -4.48 23.29 -0.45
CA GLN A 44 -3.45 24.00 -1.21
C GLN A 44 -2.19 23.17 -1.45
N GLN A 45 -1.96 22.10 -0.68
CA GLN A 45 -0.77 21.25 -0.82
C GLN A 45 -0.87 20.46 -2.11
N GLN A 46 0.05 20.60 -3.08
CA GLN A 46 -0.05 19.90 -4.37
C GLN A 46 0.69 18.55 -4.40
N THR A 47 1.65 18.35 -3.50
CA THR A 47 2.58 17.22 -3.53
C THR A 47 2.67 16.55 -2.16
N ALA A 48 2.94 15.25 -2.16
CA ALA A 48 3.27 14.50 -0.95
C ALA A 48 4.69 14.90 -0.51
N ILE A 49 4.82 15.56 0.64
CA ILE A 49 6.11 16.02 1.18
C ILE A 49 6.21 15.74 2.69
N GLY A 50 7.44 15.81 3.20
CA GLY A 50 7.73 15.59 4.60
C GLY A 50 7.68 14.11 4.98
N HIS A 51 7.56 13.84 6.28
CA HIS A 51 7.65 12.48 6.81
C HIS A 51 6.57 11.57 6.25
N ALA A 52 6.96 10.43 5.69
CA ALA A 52 6.07 9.56 4.93
C ALA A 52 4.91 9.00 5.77
N VAL A 53 5.19 8.43 6.94
CA VAL A 53 4.15 7.91 7.86
C VAL A 53 3.15 8.99 8.29
N ARG A 54 3.62 10.20 8.65
CA ARG A 54 2.75 11.30 9.06
C ARG A 54 1.79 11.68 7.93
N PHE A 55 2.31 11.79 6.71
CA PHE A 55 1.51 12.07 5.54
C PHE A 55 0.41 11.02 5.33
N VAL A 56 0.74 9.72 5.25
CA VAL A 56 -0.27 8.69 4.97
C VAL A 56 -1.27 8.52 6.12
N TYR A 57 -0.86 8.71 7.39
CA TYR A 57 -1.81 8.68 8.51
C TYR A 57 -2.75 9.89 8.51
N LEU A 58 -2.23 11.09 8.22
CA LEU A 58 -3.05 12.28 8.04
C LEU A 58 -4.07 12.06 6.93
N MET A 59 -3.62 11.61 5.76
CA MET A 59 -4.49 11.40 4.60
C MET A 59 -5.49 10.26 4.80
N THR A 60 -5.12 9.21 5.54
CA THR A 60 -6.07 8.17 6.01
C THR A 60 -7.22 8.79 6.81
N GLY A 61 -6.89 9.67 7.78
CA GLY A 61 -7.88 10.36 8.59
C GLY A 61 -8.76 11.30 7.77
N VAL A 62 -8.17 12.06 6.85
CA VAL A 62 -8.89 12.99 5.96
C VAL A 62 -9.84 12.24 5.02
N ALA A 63 -9.40 11.14 4.42
CA ALA A 63 -10.24 10.31 3.55
C ALA A 63 -11.41 9.69 4.33
N HIS A 64 -11.16 9.22 5.56
CA HIS A 64 -12.23 8.70 6.41
C HIS A 64 -13.27 9.78 6.75
N LEU A 65 -12.82 11.00 7.09
CA LEU A 65 -13.70 12.12 7.36
C LEU A 65 -14.46 12.57 6.11
N ALA A 66 -13.81 12.62 4.95
CA ALA A 66 -14.44 12.97 3.67
C ALA A 66 -15.61 12.02 3.37
N ARG A 67 -15.41 10.72 3.55
CA ARG A 67 -16.45 9.69 3.37
C ARG A 67 -17.62 9.89 4.35
N LEU A 68 -17.33 10.03 5.65
CA LEU A 68 -18.39 10.15 6.66
C LEU A 68 -19.20 11.46 6.55
N SER A 69 -18.58 12.52 6.07
CA SER A 69 -19.22 13.84 5.92
C SER A 69 -19.73 14.11 4.50
N HIS A 70 -19.56 13.16 3.57
CA HIS A 70 -19.85 13.34 2.14
C HIS A 70 -19.22 14.62 1.55
N ASP A 71 -18.02 14.98 2.00
CA ASP A 71 -17.32 16.20 1.59
C ASP A 71 -16.46 15.93 0.34
N ASP A 72 -17.01 16.28 -0.83
CA ASP A 72 -16.31 16.08 -2.10
C ASP A 72 -15.02 16.91 -2.21
N SER A 73 -14.96 18.11 -1.61
CA SER A 73 -13.73 18.91 -1.64
C SER A 73 -12.57 18.19 -0.95
N LYS A 74 -12.82 17.60 0.22
CA LYS A 74 -11.80 16.79 0.92
C LYS A 74 -11.46 15.51 0.16
N ARG A 75 -12.45 14.89 -0.49
CA ARG A 75 -12.22 13.76 -1.38
C ARG A 75 -11.27 14.12 -2.52
N GLN A 76 -11.47 15.26 -3.18
CA GLN A 76 -10.58 15.75 -4.25
C GLN A 76 -9.17 16.03 -3.73
N ASP A 77 -9.03 16.57 -2.52
CA ASP A 77 -7.72 16.76 -1.88
C ASP A 77 -6.99 15.43 -1.67
N CYS A 78 -7.70 14.41 -1.17
CA CYS A 78 -7.17 13.06 -1.03
C CYS A 78 -6.75 12.48 -2.38
N LEU A 79 -7.59 12.57 -3.40
CA LEU A 79 -7.30 12.04 -4.74
C LEU A 79 -6.07 12.72 -5.36
N ARG A 80 -5.97 14.04 -5.25
CA ARG A 80 -4.84 14.81 -5.79
C ARG A 80 -3.53 14.43 -5.12
N LEU A 81 -3.50 14.33 -3.79
CA LEU A 81 -2.32 13.91 -3.04
C LEU A 81 -1.99 12.42 -3.21
N TRP A 82 -3.00 11.57 -3.33
CA TRP A 82 -2.86 10.16 -3.72
C TRP A 82 -2.16 10.05 -5.07
N ASN A 83 -2.65 10.76 -6.09
CA ASN A 83 -2.09 10.72 -7.45
C ASN A 83 -0.64 11.19 -7.48
N ASN A 84 -0.27 12.26 -6.77
CA ASN A 84 1.13 12.67 -6.70
C ASN A 84 2.01 11.55 -6.08
N MET A 85 1.60 11.01 -4.93
CA MET A 85 2.34 9.96 -4.25
C MET A 85 2.46 8.69 -5.10
N ALA A 86 1.32 8.13 -5.53
CA ALA A 86 1.25 6.83 -6.21
C ALA A 86 1.91 6.85 -7.60
N GLN A 87 1.85 7.98 -8.32
CA GLN A 87 2.36 8.07 -9.69
C GLN A 87 3.80 8.59 -9.80
N ARG A 88 4.31 9.27 -8.77
CA ARG A 88 5.61 9.97 -8.85
C ARG A 88 6.57 9.66 -7.71
N GLN A 89 6.08 9.16 -6.58
CA GLN A 89 6.88 8.97 -5.36
C GLN A 89 6.67 7.61 -4.69
N LEU A 90 6.23 6.61 -5.47
CA LEU A 90 6.02 5.23 -5.05
C LEU A 90 7.07 4.33 -5.71
N TYR A 91 7.79 3.55 -4.90
CA TYR A 91 8.71 2.53 -5.39
C TYR A 91 7.95 1.32 -5.94
N ILE A 92 8.57 0.55 -6.83
CA ILE A 92 7.95 -0.66 -7.43
C ILE A 92 7.49 -1.69 -6.39
N THR A 93 8.14 -1.70 -5.21
CA THR A 93 7.82 -2.54 -4.06
C THR A 93 6.65 -2.01 -3.22
N GLY A 94 6.06 -0.87 -3.57
CA GLY A 94 5.03 -0.22 -2.76
C GLY A 94 5.58 0.55 -1.55
N GLY A 95 6.91 0.70 -1.47
CA GLY A 95 7.57 1.56 -0.49
C GLY A 95 7.41 3.04 -0.81
N ILE A 96 7.38 3.88 0.23
CA ILE A 96 7.35 5.35 0.13
C ILE A 96 8.34 5.97 1.12
N GLY A 97 8.85 7.16 0.80
CA GLY A 97 9.93 7.82 1.55
C GLY A 97 11.28 7.50 0.93
N SER A 98 11.79 8.43 0.12
CA SER A 98 13.00 8.28 -0.69
C SER A 98 14.28 8.69 0.03
N GLN A 99 14.18 9.37 1.18
CA GLN A 99 15.33 9.87 1.91
C GLN A 99 15.27 9.57 3.41
N SER A 100 16.43 9.27 3.99
CA SER A 100 16.59 9.05 5.43
C SER A 100 16.43 10.33 6.24
N SER A 101 16.82 11.47 5.66
CA SER A 101 16.59 12.78 6.28
C SER A 101 15.10 13.03 6.46
N GLY A 102 14.67 13.07 7.71
CA GLY A 102 13.26 13.25 8.09
C GLY A 102 12.33 12.08 7.73
N GLU A 103 12.88 10.93 7.29
CA GLU A 103 12.09 9.73 6.96
C GLU A 103 10.99 10.06 5.92
N ALA A 104 11.41 10.83 4.91
CA ALA A 104 10.53 11.71 4.17
C ALA A 104 10.45 11.38 2.69
N PHE A 105 9.38 11.85 2.07
CA PHE A 105 9.37 12.12 0.64
C PHE A 105 10.46 13.16 0.28
N SER A 106 10.99 13.08 -0.93
CA SER A 106 11.87 14.11 -1.51
C SER A 106 11.10 14.93 -2.55
N SER A 107 11.19 14.54 -3.83
CA SER A 107 10.54 15.20 -4.96
C SER A 107 10.03 14.18 -5.97
N ASP A 108 9.13 14.61 -6.84
CA ASP A 108 8.63 13.81 -7.95
C ASP A 108 9.76 13.11 -8.71
N TYR A 109 9.63 11.78 -8.88
CA TYR A 109 10.55 10.89 -9.59
C TYR A 109 11.96 10.72 -8.97
N ASP A 110 12.24 11.31 -7.82
CA ASP A 110 13.49 11.06 -7.09
C ASP A 110 13.36 9.80 -6.21
N LEU A 111 13.62 8.65 -6.83
CA LEU A 111 13.49 7.32 -6.23
C LEU A 111 14.83 6.55 -6.27
N PRO A 112 15.86 6.95 -5.49
CA PRO A 112 17.12 6.20 -5.40
C PRO A 112 16.87 4.81 -4.80
N ASN A 113 17.54 3.77 -5.30
CA ASN A 113 17.31 2.38 -4.83
C ASN A 113 18.15 2.01 -3.60
N ASP A 114 19.35 2.57 -3.49
CA ASP A 114 20.36 2.26 -2.48
C ASP A 114 20.26 3.17 -1.25
N THR A 115 19.91 4.44 -1.43
CA THR A 115 19.71 5.40 -0.33
C THR A 115 18.26 5.56 0.11
N VAL A 116 17.32 4.80 -0.47
CA VAL A 116 15.89 4.81 -0.10
C VAL A 116 15.69 4.63 1.41
N TYR A 117 14.59 5.20 1.93
CA TYR A 117 14.13 4.90 3.28
C TYR A 117 13.06 3.79 3.30
N ALA A 118 11.99 3.93 2.51
CA ALA A 118 10.92 2.94 2.34
C ALA A 118 10.52 2.26 3.66
N GLU A 119 10.13 3.08 4.64
CA GLU A 119 9.85 2.59 5.99
C GLU A 119 8.72 1.55 5.98
N SER A 120 8.88 0.46 6.73
CA SER A 120 7.83 -0.55 6.89
C SER A 120 6.50 0.06 7.37
N CYS A 121 6.54 0.99 8.33
CA CYS A 121 5.34 1.70 8.79
C CYS A 121 4.71 2.59 7.73
N ALA A 122 5.50 3.17 6.82
CA ALA A 122 4.98 4.06 5.79
C ALA A 122 4.19 3.25 4.75
N SER A 123 4.68 2.07 4.39
CA SER A 123 3.97 1.13 3.52
C SER A 123 2.68 0.60 4.16
N ILE A 124 2.69 0.37 5.48
CA ILE A 124 1.47 0.02 6.22
C ILE A 124 0.48 1.20 6.22
N GLY A 125 0.95 2.42 6.47
CA GLY A 125 0.08 3.59 6.41
C GLY A 125 -0.46 3.86 5.01
N LEU A 126 0.30 3.54 3.97
CA LEU A 126 -0.17 3.55 2.58
C LEU A 126 -1.33 2.56 2.38
N MET A 127 -1.24 1.33 2.89
CA MET A 127 -2.35 0.38 2.84
C MET A 127 -3.59 0.91 3.57
N MET A 128 -3.40 1.56 4.73
CA MET A 128 -4.50 2.18 5.47
C MET A 128 -5.17 3.29 4.66
N PHE A 129 -4.38 4.13 4.00
CA PHE A 129 -4.88 5.21 3.15
C PHE A 129 -5.62 4.65 1.94
N ALA A 130 -5.04 3.68 1.24
CA ALA A 130 -5.62 2.98 0.10
C ALA A 130 -7.00 2.38 0.43
N ARG A 131 -7.10 1.71 1.58
CA ARG A 131 -8.39 1.18 2.06
C ARG A 131 -9.44 2.27 2.24
N ARG A 132 -9.08 3.44 2.80
CA ARG A 132 -10.05 4.55 2.96
C ARG A 132 -10.44 5.16 1.63
N MET A 133 -9.54 5.18 0.65
CA MET A 133 -9.87 5.58 -0.71
C MET A 133 -10.85 4.59 -1.36
N LEU A 134 -10.65 3.27 -1.21
CA LEU A 134 -11.58 2.24 -1.71
C LEU A 134 -12.98 2.34 -1.10
N GLU A 135 -13.06 2.58 0.21
CA GLU A 135 -14.35 2.79 0.90
C GLU A 135 -15.10 4.04 0.39
N MET A 136 -14.38 5.00 -0.19
CA MET A 136 -14.95 6.23 -0.74
C MET A 136 -15.27 6.09 -2.23
N GLU A 137 -14.46 5.35 -2.97
CA GLU A 137 -14.57 5.14 -4.41
C GLU A 137 -13.97 3.79 -4.82
N GLY A 138 -14.78 2.93 -5.43
CA GLY A 138 -14.38 1.60 -5.88
C GLY A 138 -13.51 1.62 -7.14
N ASP A 139 -12.29 2.13 -7.02
CA ASP A 139 -11.28 2.19 -8.08
C ASP A 139 -10.10 1.25 -7.76
N SER A 140 -9.76 0.36 -8.68
CA SER A 140 -8.77 -0.70 -8.46
C SER A 140 -7.39 -0.16 -8.17
N GLN A 141 -7.06 1.07 -8.63
CA GLN A 141 -5.75 1.67 -8.43
C GLN A 141 -5.33 1.69 -6.95
N TYR A 142 -6.30 1.84 -6.04
CA TYR A 142 -6.05 1.84 -4.61
C TYR A 142 -5.71 0.43 -4.11
N ALA A 143 -6.46 -0.58 -4.57
CA ALA A 143 -6.22 -1.97 -4.23
C ALA A 143 -4.93 -2.52 -4.87
N ASP A 144 -4.56 -2.06 -6.07
CA ASP A 144 -3.30 -2.42 -6.74
C ASP A 144 -2.09 -1.90 -5.96
N VAL A 145 -2.13 -0.65 -5.49
CA VAL A 145 -1.08 -0.09 -4.61
C VAL A 145 -1.07 -0.79 -3.25
N MET A 146 -2.23 -1.11 -2.69
CA MET A 146 -2.36 -1.84 -1.42
C MET A 146 -1.77 -3.25 -1.52
N GLU A 147 -2.07 -3.98 -2.59
CA GLU A 147 -1.51 -5.31 -2.88
C GLU A 147 0.00 -5.25 -3.07
N ARG A 148 0.48 -4.27 -3.84
CA ARG A 148 1.91 -4.03 -4.07
C ARG A 148 2.65 -3.78 -2.76
N ALA A 149 2.15 -2.90 -1.90
CA ALA A 149 2.74 -2.64 -0.60
C ALA A 149 2.72 -3.87 0.32
N LEU A 150 1.61 -4.61 0.35
CA LEU A 150 1.45 -5.81 1.17
C LEU A 150 2.48 -6.88 0.80
N TYR A 151 2.45 -7.36 -0.45
CA TYR A 151 3.22 -8.53 -0.86
C TYR A 151 4.72 -8.27 -1.00
N ASN A 152 5.15 -7.00 -1.06
CA ASN A 152 6.55 -6.64 -1.27
C ASN A 152 7.14 -5.97 -0.02
N THR A 153 6.87 -4.68 0.23
CA THR A 153 7.54 -3.98 1.35
C THR A 153 7.05 -4.42 2.73
N VAL A 154 5.75 -4.64 2.94
CA VAL A 154 5.21 -4.96 4.28
C VAL A 154 5.61 -6.36 4.72
N LEU A 155 5.37 -7.38 3.89
CA LEU A 155 5.80 -8.75 4.18
C LEU A 155 7.34 -8.88 4.13
N GLY A 156 8.00 -8.18 3.20
CA GLY A 156 9.47 -8.11 3.14
C GLY A 156 10.09 -7.44 4.37
N GLY A 157 9.34 -6.61 5.09
CA GLY A 157 9.79 -5.98 6.34
C GLY A 157 9.98 -6.94 7.51
N MET A 158 9.56 -8.21 7.40
CA MET A 158 9.67 -9.22 8.45
C MET A 158 10.37 -10.49 7.92
N ALA A 159 11.22 -11.09 8.73
CA ALA A 159 11.80 -12.40 8.41
C ALA A 159 10.73 -13.49 8.45
N LEU A 160 10.91 -14.57 7.69
CA LEU A 160 9.97 -15.69 7.65
C LEU A 160 9.77 -16.37 9.02
N ASP A 161 10.75 -16.24 9.92
CA ASP A 161 10.66 -16.74 11.30
C ASP A 161 9.83 -15.84 12.23
N GLY A 162 9.43 -14.65 11.77
CA GLY A 162 8.67 -13.66 12.53
C GLY A 162 9.45 -12.95 13.66
N LYS A 163 10.77 -13.11 13.73
CA LYS A 163 11.60 -12.65 14.87
C LYS A 163 12.53 -11.48 14.55
N HIS A 164 12.69 -11.17 13.28
CA HIS A 164 13.59 -10.11 12.81
C HIS A 164 12.86 -9.22 11.80
N PHE A 165 13.16 -7.93 11.85
CA PHE A 165 12.43 -6.90 11.12
C PHE A 165 13.38 -5.93 10.43
N PHE A 166 12.92 -5.33 9.34
CA PHE A 166 13.49 -4.13 8.77
C PHE A 166 12.68 -2.91 9.18
N TYR A 167 13.40 -1.84 9.50
CA TYR A 167 12.82 -0.49 9.56
C TYR A 167 12.78 0.10 8.16
N VAL A 168 13.95 0.10 7.50
CA VAL A 168 14.23 0.57 6.14
C VAL A 168 14.27 -0.62 5.19
N ASN A 169 13.62 -0.49 4.02
CA ASN A 169 13.51 -1.56 3.03
C ASN A 169 14.19 -1.16 1.70
N PRO A 170 15.51 -1.33 1.58
CA PRO A 170 16.27 -0.94 0.39
C PRO A 170 15.94 -1.80 -0.84
N LEU A 171 16.12 -1.23 -2.04
CA LEU A 171 15.97 -1.94 -3.31
C LEU A 171 17.32 -2.37 -3.91
N GLU A 172 18.41 -1.77 -3.43
CA GLU A 172 19.78 -2.11 -3.80
C GLU A 172 20.65 -2.09 -2.53
N VAL A 173 21.44 -3.15 -2.30
CA VAL A 173 22.29 -3.25 -1.11
C VAL A 173 23.66 -3.79 -1.51
N HIS A 174 24.70 -3.02 -1.25
CA HIS A 174 26.09 -3.47 -1.35
C HIS A 174 26.74 -3.45 0.04
N PRO A 175 26.79 -4.59 0.77
CA PRO A 175 27.23 -4.64 2.17
C PRO A 175 28.63 -4.05 2.42
N LYS A 176 29.55 -4.18 1.45
CA LYS A 176 30.92 -3.63 1.55
C LYS A 176 30.93 -2.10 1.61
N SER A 177 29.99 -1.43 0.92
CA SER A 177 29.87 0.04 0.93
C SER A 177 29.29 0.58 2.24
N LEU A 178 28.41 -0.17 2.90
CA LEU A 178 27.67 0.31 4.09
C LEU A 178 28.58 0.70 5.26
N LYS A 179 29.71 -0.01 5.43
CA LYS A 179 30.59 0.17 6.59
C LYS A 179 31.33 1.51 6.60
N PHE A 180 31.61 2.07 5.43
CA PHE A 180 32.53 3.21 5.28
C PHE A 180 31.85 4.47 4.71
N ASN A 181 30.55 4.41 4.44
CA ASN A 181 29.83 5.51 3.81
C ASN A 181 28.56 5.85 4.61
N HIS A 182 28.61 6.99 5.29
CA HIS A 182 27.57 7.47 6.20
C HIS A 182 26.25 7.82 5.51
N ILE A 183 26.21 7.94 4.18
CA ILE A 183 24.93 8.12 3.47
C ILE A 183 24.02 6.90 3.62
N TYR A 184 24.57 5.74 4.00
CA TYR A 184 23.86 4.48 4.18
C TYR A 184 23.68 4.07 5.64
N ASP A 185 23.95 4.95 6.61
CA ASP A 185 23.87 4.60 8.04
C ASP A 185 22.48 4.09 8.47
N HIS A 186 21.42 4.47 7.74
CA HIS A 186 20.06 3.99 7.94
C HIS A 186 19.79 2.61 7.33
N VAL A 187 20.58 2.18 6.35
CA VAL A 187 20.43 0.90 5.67
C VAL A 187 21.12 -0.20 6.48
N LYS A 188 20.44 -1.33 6.66
CA LYS A 188 20.99 -2.52 7.31
C LYS A 188 20.91 -3.70 6.34
N PRO A 189 21.99 -4.47 6.15
CA PRO A 189 22.00 -5.56 5.17
C PRO A 189 21.22 -6.79 5.66
N ILE A 190 20.92 -6.85 6.96
CA ILE A 190 20.17 -7.93 7.59
C ILE A 190 19.11 -7.36 8.52
N ARG A 191 17.99 -8.08 8.64
CA ARG A 191 16.91 -7.73 9.57
C ARG A 191 17.42 -7.76 11.01
N GLN A 192 16.93 -6.85 11.83
CA GLN A 192 17.29 -6.73 13.23
C GLN A 192 16.17 -7.23 14.14
N ARG A 193 16.53 -7.71 15.32
CA ARG A 193 15.56 -8.26 16.27
C ARG A 193 14.62 -7.18 16.83
N TRP A 194 15.16 -5.98 17.09
CA TRP A 194 14.42 -4.85 17.64
C TRP A 194 15.13 -3.51 17.33
N PHE A 195 14.47 -2.40 17.65
CA PHE A 195 14.98 -1.03 17.41
C PHE A 195 14.76 -0.15 18.64
N GLY A 196 15.54 0.93 18.80
CA GLY A 196 15.25 1.96 19.80
C GLY A 196 13.90 2.65 19.55
N CYS A 197 13.57 2.90 18.28
CA CYS A 197 12.23 3.28 17.81
C CYS A 197 11.52 2.04 17.26
N ALA A 198 10.81 1.31 18.11
CA ALA A 198 10.20 0.03 17.76
C ALA A 198 8.77 0.14 17.19
N CYS A 199 8.53 1.09 16.29
CA CYS A 199 7.24 1.19 15.61
C CYS A 199 6.97 0.00 14.68
N CYS A 200 7.98 -0.48 13.95
CA CYS A 200 7.80 -1.47 12.88
C CYS A 200 7.29 -2.84 13.35
N PRO A 201 7.89 -3.53 14.34
CA PRO A 201 7.46 -4.88 14.73
C PRO A 201 5.97 -4.98 15.13
N PRO A 202 5.44 -4.17 16.08
CA PRO A 202 4.02 -4.24 16.43
C PRO A 202 3.11 -3.75 15.30
N ASN A 203 3.61 -2.87 14.43
CA ASN A 203 2.84 -2.36 13.29
C ASN A 203 2.62 -3.43 12.21
N ILE A 204 3.66 -4.23 11.89
CA ILE A 204 3.52 -5.39 11.00
C ILE A 204 2.59 -6.42 11.63
N ALA A 205 2.78 -6.73 12.92
CA ALA A 205 1.94 -7.69 13.63
C ALA A 205 0.45 -7.33 13.56
N ARG A 206 0.07 -6.07 13.84
CA ARG A 206 -1.34 -5.64 13.75
C ARG A 206 -1.92 -5.73 12.34
N VAL A 207 -1.11 -5.56 11.29
CA VAL A 207 -1.59 -5.69 9.90
C VAL A 207 -1.86 -7.15 9.57
N LEU A 208 -0.95 -8.05 9.93
CA LEU A 208 -1.12 -9.48 9.70
C LEU A 208 -2.35 -10.04 10.42
N THR A 209 -2.58 -9.63 11.67
CA THR A 209 -3.77 -10.06 12.42
C THR A 209 -5.07 -9.42 11.93
N SER A 210 -4.99 -8.31 11.18
CA SER A 210 -6.14 -7.59 10.64
C SER A 210 -6.30 -7.74 9.12
N ILE A 211 -5.57 -8.68 8.49
CA ILE A 211 -5.47 -8.76 7.03
C ILE A 211 -6.82 -8.99 6.34
N GLY A 212 -7.74 -9.71 7.00
CA GLY A 212 -9.10 -9.94 6.52
C GLY A 212 -9.87 -8.65 6.19
N HIS A 213 -9.58 -7.55 6.88
CA HIS A 213 -10.22 -6.26 6.63
C HIS A 213 -9.72 -5.52 5.38
N TYR A 214 -8.66 -6.02 4.73
CA TYR A 214 -8.13 -5.48 3.47
C TYR A 214 -8.54 -6.32 2.26
N LEU A 215 -8.95 -7.58 2.48
CA LEU A 215 -9.38 -8.49 1.41
C LEU A 215 -10.67 -8.02 0.73
N TYR A 216 -11.57 -7.38 1.49
CA TYR A 216 -12.90 -6.98 1.02
C TYR A 216 -13.22 -5.53 1.38
N THR A 217 -14.09 -4.91 0.58
CA THR A 217 -14.74 -3.63 0.92
C THR A 217 -16.24 -3.78 0.70
N PRO A 218 -17.02 -4.06 1.76
CA PRO A 218 -18.46 -4.17 1.65
C PRO A 218 -19.08 -2.78 1.48
N ARG A 219 -20.01 -2.66 0.54
CA ARG A 219 -20.85 -1.48 0.31
C ARG A 219 -22.29 -1.92 0.09
N GLU A 220 -23.22 -0.98 0.19
CA GLU A 220 -24.64 -1.24 -0.07
C GLU A 220 -24.87 -1.77 -1.50
N ASP A 221 -24.16 -1.21 -2.47
CA ASP A 221 -24.31 -1.52 -3.89
C ASP A 221 -23.54 -2.77 -4.37
N ALA A 222 -22.42 -3.09 -3.72
CA ALA A 222 -21.57 -4.22 -4.10
C ALA A 222 -20.61 -4.66 -2.99
N LEU A 223 -20.20 -5.93 -3.05
CA LEU A 223 -19.04 -6.45 -2.32
C LEU A 223 -17.81 -6.37 -3.22
N TYR A 224 -16.88 -5.47 -2.89
CA TYR A 224 -15.60 -5.38 -3.59
C TYR A 224 -14.61 -6.41 -3.02
N ILE A 225 -14.07 -7.25 -3.90
CA ILE A 225 -13.04 -8.25 -3.60
C ILE A 225 -11.70 -7.68 -4.06
N ASN A 226 -10.90 -7.23 -3.10
CA ASN A 226 -9.69 -6.45 -3.34
C ASN A 226 -8.44 -7.33 -3.41
N ILE A 227 -8.24 -8.27 -2.49
CA ILE A 227 -7.05 -9.13 -2.47
C ILE A 227 -7.50 -10.58 -2.43
N TYR A 228 -6.96 -11.37 -3.35
CA TYR A 228 -7.29 -12.79 -3.47
C TYR A 228 -6.44 -13.59 -2.49
N ALA A 229 -7.07 -14.11 -1.44
CA ALA A 229 -6.43 -14.99 -0.46
C ALA A 229 -7.44 -16.05 -0.03
N GLY A 230 -6.97 -17.28 0.19
CA GLY A 230 -7.82 -18.38 0.65
C GLY A 230 -8.50 -18.03 1.98
N ASN A 231 -9.83 -17.96 2.00
CA ASN A 231 -10.62 -17.63 3.19
C ASN A 231 -12.09 -18.05 3.03
N SER A 232 -12.82 -18.01 4.15
CA SER A 232 -14.28 -17.98 4.16
C SER A 232 -14.73 -16.65 4.73
N MET A 233 -15.77 -16.05 4.14
CA MET A 233 -16.32 -14.78 4.59
C MET A 233 -17.84 -14.81 4.60
N GLU A 234 -18.40 -14.03 5.52
CA GLU A 234 -19.84 -13.79 5.65
C GLU A 234 -20.06 -12.28 5.72
N VAL A 235 -20.97 -11.77 4.89
CA VAL A 235 -21.32 -10.35 4.89
C VAL A 235 -22.85 -10.16 4.83
N PRO A 236 -23.43 -9.33 5.74
CA PRO A 236 -24.82 -8.92 5.62
C PRO A 236 -25.02 -8.06 4.38
N VAL A 237 -26.08 -8.35 3.62
CA VAL A 237 -26.55 -7.52 2.50
C VAL A 237 -28.05 -7.27 2.68
N GLU A 238 -28.63 -6.37 1.88
CA GLU A 238 -30.00 -5.87 2.08
C GLU A 238 -31.05 -6.96 2.35
N ASN A 239 -30.97 -8.09 1.64
CA ASN A 239 -31.96 -9.18 1.71
C ASN A 239 -31.37 -10.52 2.17
N GLY A 240 -30.36 -10.51 3.04
CA GLY A 240 -29.84 -11.72 3.65
C GLY A 240 -28.35 -11.68 3.92
N THR A 241 -27.72 -12.85 3.84
CA THR A 241 -26.30 -13.01 4.17
C THR A 241 -25.59 -13.68 3.00
N LEU A 242 -24.62 -12.97 2.42
CA LEU A 242 -23.76 -13.51 1.39
C LEU A 242 -22.58 -14.25 2.04
N ARG A 243 -22.41 -15.53 1.71
CA ARG A 243 -21.31 -16.38 2.17
C ARG A 243 -20.48 -16.81 1.00
N LEU A 244 -19.18 -16.57 1.08
CA LEU A 244 -18.22 -16.94 0.04
C LEU A 244 -17.09 -17.77 0.63
N ARG A 245 -16.64 -18.76 -0.14
CA ARG A 245 -15.35 -19.43 0.05
C ARG A 245 -14.42 -19.07 -1.11
N VAL A 246 -13.33 -18.40 -0.79
CA VAL A 246 -12.24 -18.12 -1.73
C VAL A 246 -11.16 -19.17 -1.53
N SER A 247 -10.71 -19.78 -2.62
CA SER A 247 -9.65 -20.80 -2.64
C SER A 247 -8.73 -20.61 -3.83
N GLY A 248 -7.56 -21.24 -3.77
CA GLY A 248 -6.46 -21.07 -4.74
C GLY A 248 -5.13 -20.81 -4.03
N ASN A 249 -4.05 -20.77 -4.80
CA ASN A 249 -2.70 -20.58 -4.27
C ASN A 249 -2.10 -19.23 -4.71
N TYR A 250 -2.92 -18.19 -4.78
CA TYR A 250 -2.46 -16.82 -4.98
C TYR A 250 -1.54 -16.39 -3.83
N PRO A 251 -0.40 -15.72 -4.06
CA PRO A 251 0.07 -15.11 -5.31
C PRO A 251 0.95 -16.01 -6.19
N TRP A 252 1.06 -17.31 -5.90
CA TRP A 252 1.95 -18.23 -6.62
C TRP A 252 1.31 -18.79 -7.90
N GLN A 253 -0.01 -19.02 -7.87
CA GLN A 253 -0.79 -19.56 -8.97
C GLN A 253 -1.81 -18.56 -9.49
N GLU A 254 -2.20 -18.76 -10.75
CA GLU A 254 -3.04 -17.85 -11.52
C GLU A 254 -4.54 -18.03 -11.22
N GLN A 255 -4.93 -19.22 -10.76
CA GLN A 255 -6.32 -19.59 -10.53
C GLN A 255 -6.79 -19.23 -9.12
N VAL A 256 -7.93 -18.55 -9.07
CA VAL A 256 -8.71 -18.28 -7.87
C VAL A 256 -10.13 -18.80 -8.10
N THR A 257 -10.66 -19.55 -7.13
CA THR A 257 -12.04 -20.03 -7.15
C THR A 257 -12.81 -19.38 -6.03
N ILE A 258 -13.95 -18.76 -6.36
CA ILE A 258 -14.86 -18.12 -5.43
C ILE A 258 -16.19 -18.87 -5.50
N ALA A 259 -16.46 -19.69 -4.49
CA ALA A 259 -17.69 -20.46 -4.36
C ALA A 259 -18.69 -19.73 -3.46
N VAL A 260 -19.95 -19.71 -3.86
CA VAL A 260 -21.07 -19.21 -3.04
C VAL A 260 -21.56 -20.32 -2.14
N GLU A 261 -21.54 -20.06 -0.83
CA GLU A 261 -21.99 -20.97 0.24
C GLU A 261 -23.21 -20.41 1.00
N SER A 262 -23.96 -19.49 0.37
CA SER A 262 -25.18 -18.91 0.93
C SER A 262 -26.32 -19.94 0.95
N PRO A 263 -26.88 -20.30 2.13
CA PRO A 263 -27.95 -21.32 2.21
C PRO A 263 -29.27 -20.90 1.57
N GLN A 264 -29.48 -19.59 1.43
CA GLN A 264 -30.63 -19.01 0.73
C GLN A 264 -30.11 -18.17 -0.43
N PRO A 265 -30.82 -18.12 -1.57
CA PRO A 265 -30.45 -17.24 -2.67
C PRO A 265 -30.43 -15.77 -2.24
N VAL A 266 -29.40 -15.04 -2.66
CA VAL A 266 -29.20 -13.63 -2.29
C VAL A 266 -28.85 -12.83 -3.53
N ARG A 267 -29.65 -11.80 -3.84
CA ARG A 267 -29.34 -10.85 -4.91
C ARG A 267 -28.31 -9.82 -4.44
N HIS A 268 -27.14 -9.82 -5.05
CA HIS A 268 -26.10 -8.83 -4.77
C HIS A 268 -25.10 -8.70 -5.92
N THR A 269 -24.27 -7.66 -5.88
CA THR A 269 -23.18 -7.45 -6.83
C THR A 269 -21.86 -7.90 -6.24
N LEU A 270 -21.13 -8.77 -6.95
CA LEU A 270 -19.72 -9.01 -6.69
C LEU A 270 -18.89 -8.13 -7.61
N ALA A 271 -17.99 -7.32 -7.04
CA ALA A 271 -17.03 -6.51 -7.77
C ALA A 271 -15.63 -7.12 -7.63
N LEU A 272 -15.17 -7.82 -8.66
CA LEU A 272 -13.88 -8.54 -8.67
C LEU A 272 -12.79 -7.63 -9.21
N ARG A 273 -11.72 -7.38 -8.43
CA ARG A 273 -10.60 -6.60 -8.93
C ARG A 273 -9.90 -7.30 -10.09
N LEU A 274 -9.67 -6.57 -11.18
CA LEU A 274 -8.79 -6.96 -12.26
C LEU A 274 -7.45 -6.23 -12.07
N PRO A 275 -6.39 -6.90 -11.58
CA PRO A 275 -5.14 -6.22 -11.23
C PRO A 275 -4.48 -5.55 -12.43
N ASP A 276 -3.85 -4.38 -12.21
CA ASP A 276 -3.14 -3.62 -13.26
C ASP A 276 -2.05 -4.42 -14.00
N TRP A 277 -1.44 -5.37 -13.31
CA TRP A 277 -0.41 -6.25 -13.84
C TRP A 277 -0.97 -7.40 -14.68
N CYS A 278 -2.28 -7.65 -14.67
CA CYS A 278 -2.94 -8.71 -15.44
C CYS A 278 -3.56 -8.13 -16.71
N THR A 279 -3.04 -8.53 -17.89
CA THR A 279 -3.50 -7.98 -19.18
C THR A 279 -4.71 -8.71 -19.76
N GLN A 280 -4.92 -9.97 -19.38
CA GLN A 280 -5.97 -10.84 -19.94
C GLN A 280 -6.62 -11.68 -18.83
N PRO A 281 -7.33 -11.06 -17.87
CA PRO A 281 -8.07 -11.82 -16.88
C PRO A 281 -9.18 -12.64 -17.53
N GLN A 282 -9.40 -13.86 -17.08
CA GLN A 282 -10.47 -14.74 -17.54
C GLN A 282 -11.40 -15.08 -16.38
N ILE A 283 -12.70 -15.01 -16.61
CA ILE A 283 -13.71 -15.26 -15.58
C ILE A 283 -14.76 -16.19 -16.17
N ILE A 284 -14.94 -17.34 -15.52
CA ILE A 284 -15.94 -18.34 -15.85
C ILE A 284 -16.88 -18.49 -14.65
N LEU A 285 -18.17 -18.38 -14.89
CA LEU A 285 -19.23 -18.58 -13.91
C LEU A 285 -20.01 -19.83 -14.29
N ASN A 286 -19.97 -20.86 -13.45
CA ASN A 286 -20.70 -22.12 -13.69
C ASN A 286 -20.42 -22.77 -15.07
N GLY A 287 -19.22 -22.55 -15.62
CA GLY A 287 -18.81 -23.08 -16.92
C GLY A 287 -19.03 -22.14 -18.11
N GLU A 288 -19.66 -20.98 -17.90
CA GLU A 288 -19.94 -19.99 -18.95
C GLU A 288 -19.14 -18.70 -18.75
N GLU A 289 -18.83 -18.01 -19.84
CA GLU A 289 -18.23 -16.68 -19.78
C GLU A 289 -19.21 -15.66 -19.21
N VAL A 290 -18.70 -14.70 -18.44
CA VAL A 290 -19.51 -13.62 -17.86
C VAL A 290 -19.49 -12.38 -18.74
N GLU A 291 -20.61 -11.66 -18.77
CA GLU A 291 -20.69 -10.34 -19.38
C GLU A 291 -19.67 -9.38 -18.74
N GLN A 292 -18.98 -8.60 -19.58
CA GLN A 292 -17.92 -7.70 -19.15
C GLN A 292 -18.48 -6.32 -18.77
N ASP A 293 -18.87 -6.14 -17.51
CA ASP A 293 -19.17 -4.83 -16.90
C ASP A 293 -18.01 -4.36 -16.03
N ILE A 294 -16.95 -3.88 -16.68
CA ILE A 294 -15.73 -3.42 -15.99
C ILE A 294 -15.83 -1.93 -15.71
N ARG A 295 -15.73 -1.56 -14.42
CA ARG A 295 -15.74 -0.17 -13.95
C ARG A 295 -14.53 0.07 -13.08
N LYS A 296 -13.66 0.99 -13.49
CA LYS A 296 -12.45 1.38 -12.73
C LYS A 296 -11.64 0.17 -12.23
N GLY A 297 -11.42 -0.80 -13.13
CA GLY A 297 -10.64 -2.01 -12.83
C GLY A 297 -11.35 -3.06 -11.97
N TYR A 298 -12.65 -2.96 -11.75
CA TYR A 298 -13.46 -4.02 -11.14
C TYR A 298 -14.50 -4.56 -12.11
N LEU A 299 -14.54 -5.87 -12.29
CA LEU A 299 -15.63 -6.55 -13.00
C LEU A 299 -16.83 -6.70 -12.06
N HIS A 300 -17.96 -6.10 -12.43
CA HIS A 300 -19.19 -6.13 -11.67
C HIS A 300 -20.10 -7.25 -12.19
N ILE A 301 -20.54 -8.13 -11.28
CA ILE A 301 -21.46 -9.22 -11.60
C ILE A 301 -22.63 -9.13 -10.64
N THR A 302 -23.77 -8.63 -11.14
CA THR A 302 -25.01 -8.52 -10.37
C THR A 302 -25.93 -9.66 -10.73
N ARG A 303 -26.24 -10.52 -9.75
CA ARG A 303 -27.20 -11.61 -9.93
C ARG A 303 -27.80 -12.05 -8.61
N GLU A 304 -28.75 -12.97 -8.70
CA GLU A 304 -29.12 -13.81 -7.58
C GLU A 304 -28.08 -14.93 -7.46
N TRP A 305 -27.37 -14.93 -6.33
CA TRP A 305 -26.34 -15.90 -6.00
C TRP A 305 -26.95 -17.00 -5.15
N GLN A 306 -26.70 -18.25 -5.52
CA GLN A 306 -27.21 -19.44 -4.84
C GLN A 306 -26.08 -20.40 -4.50
N GLU A 307 -26.32 -21.28 -3.53
CA GLU A 307 -25.37 -22.33 -3.17
C GLU A 307 -24.95 -23.15 -4.40
N GLY A 308 -23.64 -23.35 -4.55
CA GLY A 308 -23.04 -24.06 -5.68
C GLY A 308 -22.61 -23.16 -6.84
N ASP A 309 -23.05 -21.90 -6.90
CA ASP A 309 -22.49 -20.94 -7.86
C ASP A 309 -20.98 -20.82 -7.65
N THR A 310 -20.21 -20.95 -8.73
CA THR A 310 -18.75 -20.95 -8.68
C THR A 310 -18.18 -20.04 -9.75
N LEU A 311 -17.44 -19.02 -9.31
CA LEU A 311 -16.61 -18.15 -10.14
C LEU A 311 -15.18 -18.69 -10.17
N ASN A 312 -14.68 -18.98 -11.37
CA ASN A 312 -13.28 -19.30 -11.61
C ASN A 312 -12.62 -18.09 -12.28
N LEU A 313 -11.76 -17.41 -11.53
CA LEU A 313 -10.95 -16.30 -11.99
C LEU A 313 -9.54 -16.80 -12.29
N THR A 314 -9.11 -16.64 -13.54
CA THR A 314 -7.73 -16.88 -13.95
C THR A 314 -7.06 -15.53 -14.21
N LEU A 315 -5.97 -15.27 -13.50
CA LEU A 315 -5.14 -14.10 -13.66
C LEU A 315 -3.77 -14.52 -14.21
N PRO A 316 -3.56 -14.55 -15.53
CA PRO A 316 -2.28 -14.95 -16.10
C PRO A 316 -1.11 -14.17 -15.50
N MET A 317 -0.09 -14.87 -14.99
CA MET A 317 1.08 -14.33 -14.31
C MET A 317 2.36 -14.62 -15.10
N PRO A 318 2.54 -14.06 -16.31
CA PRO A 318 3.81 -14.15 -17.00
C PRO A 318 4.89 -13.39 -16.22
N VAL A 319 6.14 -13.78 -16.42
CA VAL A 319 7.28 -12.96 -15.96
C VAL A 319 7.32 -11.68 -16.78
N ARG A 320 7.27 -10.54 -16.10
CA ARG A 320 7.27 -9.21 -16.71
C ARG A 320 8.58 -8.48 -16.43
N ARG A 321 9.05 -7.77 -17.45
CA ARG A 321 10.05 -6.73 -17.33
C ARG A 321 9.33 -5.41 -17.07
N VAL A 322 9.62 -4.77 -15.94
CA VAL A 322 9.01 -3.50 -15.53
C VAL A 322 10.07 -2.42 -15.59
N TYR A 323 9.75 -1.33 -16.28
CA TYR A 323 10.62 -0.19 -16.47
C TYR A 323 10.08 1.02 -15.70
N GLY A 324 10.96 1.80 -15.09
CA GLY A 324 10.57 3.07 -14.50
C GLY A 324 10.22 4.11 -15.57
N ASN A 325 9.43 5.11 -15.17
CA ASN A 325 9.24 6.30 -15.98
C ASN A 325 10.62 6.93 -16.31
N PRO A 326 10.88 7.43 -17.53
CA PRO A 326 12.16 8.05 -17.90
C PRO A 326 12.63 9.18 -16.98
N LEU A 327 11.71 9.83 -16.26
CA LEU A 327 12.03 10.86 -15.27
C LEU A 327 12.67 10.29 -13.99
N VAL A 328 12.52 8.99 -13.73
CA VAL A 328 13.17 8.29 -12.60
C VAL A 328 14.61 7.97 -12.97
N ARG A 329 15.50 8.96 -12.84
CA ARG A 329 16.91 8.89 -13.23
C ARG A 329 17.66 7.68 -12.66
N HIS A 330 17.33 7.25 -11.44
CA HIS A 330 18.03 6.19 -10.70
C HIS A 330 17.85 4.80 -11.31
N VAL A 331 16.86 4.64 -12.20
CA VAL A 331 16.59 3.37 -12.90
C VAL A 331 16.78 3.46 -14.40
N ALA A 332 17.46 4.52 -14.90
CA ALA A 332 17.83 4.61 -16.30
C ALA A 332 18.70 3.41 -16.72
N GLY A 333 18.27 2.69 -17.76
CA GLY A 333 18.93 1.46 -18.21
C GLY A 333 18.75 0.25 -17.29
N LYS A 334 17.98 0.36 -16.21
CA LYS A 334 17.66 -0.74 -15.29
C LYS A 334 16.28 -1.31 -15.60
N VAL A 335 16.05 -2.56 -15.18
CA VAL A 335 14.77 -3.25 -15.32
C VAL A 335 14.50 -4.06 -14.05
N ALA A 336 13.25 -4.07 -13.61
CA ALA A 336 12.80 -4.94 -12.53
C ALA A 336 12.03 -6.14 -13.09
N ILE A 337 12.07 -7.26 -12.37
CA ILE A 337 11.33 -8.48 -12.72
C ILE A 337 10.12 -8.60 -11.79
N GLN A 338 8.93 -8.79 -12.36
CA GLN A 338 7.69 -8.97 -11.61
C GLN A 338 6.92 -10.18 -12.15
N ARG A 339 6.31 -10.98 -11.27
CA ARG A 339 5.35 -12.03 -11.65
C ARG A 339 4.12 -11.93 -10.74
N GLY A 340 2.95 -11.72 -11.34
CA GLY A 340 1.76 -11.40 -10.55
C GLY A 340 1.99 -10.15 -9.68
N PRO A 341 1.60 -10.15 -8.40
CA PRO A 341 1.86 -9.03 -7.49
C PRO A 341 3.28 -9.01 -6.90
N LEU A 342 4.11 -10.02 -7.17
CA LEU A 342 5.44 -10.20 -6.57
C LEU A 342 6.52 -9.54 -7.44
N VAL A 343 7.25 -8.61 -6.84
CA VAL A 343 8.50 -8.06 -7.37
C VAL A 343 9.64 -8.97 -6.93
N TYR A 344 10.49 -9.36 -7.87
CA TYR A 344 11.64 -10.24 -7.62
C TYR A 344 12.92 -9.41 -7.44
N CYS A 345 13.88 -10.01 -6.74
CA CYS A 345 15.23 -9.49 -6.58
C CYS A 345 16.27 -10.57 -6.89
N LEU A 346 17.54 -10.14 -6.96
CA LEU A 346 18.69 -11.04 -7.04
C LEU A 346 19.45 -10.93 -5.72
N GLU A 347 19.74 -12.06 -5.09
CA GLU A 347 20.58 -12.11 -3.89
C GLU A 347 21.95 -12.70 -4.21
N GLN A 348 22.99 -12.22 -3.52
CA GLN A 348 24.37 -12.72 -3.65
C GLN A 348 24.46 -14.24 -3.38
N ALA A 349 23.60 -14.77 -2.50
CA ALA A 349 23.59 -16.19 -2.14
C ALA A 349 23.36 -17.10 -3.36
N ASP A 350 22.55 -16.67 -4.33
CA ASP A 350 22.20 -17.47 -5.51
C ASP A 350 23.03 -17.11 -6.75
N ASN A 351 23.65 -15.92 -6.77
CA ASN A 351 24.27 -15.37 -7.99
C ASN A 351 25.77 -15.00 -7.85
N GLY A 352 26.35 -15.10 -6.65
CA GLY A 352 27.74 -14.74 -6.38
C GLY A 352 27.97 -13.23 -6.21
N GLU A 353 29.23 -12.82 -6.00
CA GLU A 353 29.57 -11.40 -5.71
C GLU A 353 29.45 -10.45 -6.92
N SER A 354 29.31 -10.97 -8.14
CA SER A 354 29.37 -10.17 -9.38
C SER A 354 28.02 -9.56 -9.80
N THR A 355 26.98 -9.63 -8.96
CA THR A 355 25.62 -9.15 -9.26
C THR A 355 25.30 -7.70 -8.85
N ALA A 356 26.32 -6.89 -8.54
CA ALA A 356 26.14 -5.49 -8.17
C ALA A 356 26.11 -4.55 -9.39
#